data_AF-A0A1B7W430-F1
#
_entry.id   AF-A0A1B7W430-F1
#
_cell.length_a   1.000
_cell.length_b   1.000
_cell.length_c   1.000
_cell.angle_alpha   90.00
_cell.angle_beta   90.00
_cell.angle_gamma   90.00
#
_symmetry.space_group_name_H-M   'P 1'
#
loop_
_entity.id
_entity.type
_entity.pdbx_description
1 polymer ?
#
loop_
_entity_poly.entity_id
_entity_poly.type
_entity_poly.pdbx_seq_one_letter_code
_entity_poly.pdbx_strand_id
1 'polypeptide(L)'
;MLSKHLEIPFRKEVVRRILNDQIKRQGSVSFQLCAYLSELIGLKSQLVDVPAVSINRIPTPALIHYRDSFAVLYAVNGKKAVLGVPSQGIINTNLDKLLEELETDETNLQPQVRVLLLSATKETPKERFGLGWFVPYLSRYRRVLIEVFIASFFVQLAALANPLVIQLIIDKVIVQ
;
A
#
# COMPACT_ATOMS: atom_id res chain seq x y z
N MET A 1 -4.63 3.25 -3.18
CA MET A 1 -5.57 3.24 -2.03
C MET A 1 -5.83 1.80 -1.57
N LEU A 2 -6.40 0.95 -2.43
CA LEU A 2 -6.65 -0.47 -2.15
C LEU A 2 -5.43 -1.26 -1.64
N SER A 3 -4.31 -1.25 -2.36
CA SER A 3 -3.12 -2.04 -1.99
C SER A 3 -2.51 -1.61 -0.65
N LYS A 4 -2.67 -0.34 -0.25
CA LYS A 4 -2.23 0.15 1.07
C LYS A 4 -3.14 -0.37 2.20
N HIS A 5 -4.44 -0.48 1.92
CA HIS A 5 -5.41 -1.01 2.90
C HIS A 5 -5.26 -2.53 3.10
N LEU A 6 -4.90 -3.25 2.05
CA LEU A 6 -4.69 -4.71 2.10
C LEU A 6 -3.22 -5.11 2.36
N GLU A 7 -2.32 -4.14 2.54
CA GLU A 7 -0.87 -4.36 2.74
C GLU A 7 -0.22 -5.23 1.65
N ILE A 8 -0.62 -4.98 0.39
CA ILE A 8 -0.17 -5.74 -0.78
C ILE A 8 0.90 -4.92 -1.51
N PRO A 9 2.13 -5.46 -1.69
CA PRO A 9 3.15 -4.83 -2.50
C PRO A 9 2.75 -4.95 -3.96
N PHE A 10 2.90 -3.86 -4.72
CA PHE A 10 2.69 -3.89 -6.16
C PHE A 10 3.67 -2.97 -6.89
N ARG A 11 3.96 -3.32 -8.15
CA ARG A 11 4.83 -2.53 -9.02
C ARG A 11 4.06 -1.33 -9.58
N LYS A 12 4.12 -0.20 -8.87
CA LYS A 12 3.44 1.06 -9.23
C LYS A 12 3.62 1.45 -10.70
N GLU A 13 4.85 1.38 -11.21
CA GLU A 13 5.15 1.74 -12.60
C GLU A 13 4.49 0.83 -13.64
N VAL A 14 4.38 -0.47 -13.35
CA VAL A 14 3.73 -1.42 -14.26
C VAL A 14 2.24 -1.13 -14.34
N VAL A 15 1.58 -0.99 -13.18
CA VAL A 15 0.15 -0.66 -13.12
C VAL A 15 -0.12 0.68 -13.80
N ARG A 16 0.67 1.72 -13.48
CA ARG A 16 0.52 3.05 -14.09
C ARG A 16 0.69 3.02 -15.60
N ARG A 17 1.66 2.26 -16.12
CA ARG A 17 1.89 2.12 -17.56
C ARG A 17 0.69 1.50 -18.27
N ILE A 18 0.18 0.38 -17.75
CA ILE A 18 -0.97 -0.33 -18.34
C ILE A 18 -2.20 0.58 -18.34
N LEU A 19 -2.46 1.27 -17.22
CA LEU A 19 -3.60 2.19 -17.08
C LEU A 19 -3.51 3.35 -18.08
N ASN A 20 -2.34 3.97 -18.20
CA ASN A 20 -2.11 5.06 -19.16
C ASN A 20 -2.23 4.62 -20.63
N ASP A 21 -1.75 3.42 -20.97
CA ASP A 21 -1.87 2.89 -22.33
C ASP A 21 -3.34 2.63 -22.70
N GLN A 22 -4.12 2.08 -21.78
CA GLN A 22 -5.56 1.85 -22.00
C GLN A 22 -6.36 3.15 -22.08
N ILE A 23 -6.11 4.12 -21.19
CA ILE A 23 -6.76 5.43 -21.26
C ILE A 23 -6.47 6.12 -22.60
N LYS A 24 -5.23 6.03 -23.11
CA LYS A 24 -4.88 6.60 -24.42
C LYS A 24 -5.62 5.93 -25.58
N ARG A 25 -5.92 4.63 -25.49
CA ARG A 25 -6.57 3.85 -26.55
C ARG A 25 -8.10 3.94 -26.53
N GLN A 26 -8.71 3.86 -25.35
CA GLN A 26 -10.16 3.74 -25.16
C GLN A 26 -10.81 4.96 -24.50
N GLY A 27 -10.02 5.95 -24.05
CA GLY A 27 -10.51 7.19 -23.46
C GLY A 27 -11.09 7.06 -22.04
N SER A 28 -11.33 5.85 -21.54
CA SER A 28 -11.90 5.59 -20.21
C SER A 28 -11.27 4.37 -19.53
N VAL A 29 -11.50 4.24 -18.23
CA VAL A 29 -11.12 3.05 -17.45
C VAL A 29 -12.32 2.10 -17.45
N SER A 30 -12.09 0.81 -17.71
CA SER A 30 -13.15 -0.20 -17.74
C SER A 30 -13.09 -1.11 -16.52
N PHE A 31 -14.22 -1.70 -16.13
CA PHE A 31 -14.26 -2.70 -15.06
C PHE A 31 -13.36 -3.91 -15.38
N GLN A 32 -13.27 -4.30 -16.65
CA GLN A 32 -12.43 -5.39 -17.12
C GLN A 32 -10.95 -5.07 -16.90
N LEU A 33 -10.52 -3.83 -17.14
CA LEU A 33 -9.16 -3.39 -16.85
C LEU A 33 -8.87 -3.42 -15.35
N CYS A 34 -9.80 -2.93 -14.54
CA CYS A 34 -9.66 -2.97 -13.08
C CYS A 34 -9.60 -4.41 -12.55
N ALA A 35 -10.40 -5.32 -13.09
CA ALA A 35 -10.36 -6.74 -12.77
C ALA A 35 -8.99 -7.35 -13.11
N TYR A 36 -8.52 -7.16 -14.34
CA TYR A 36 -7.20 -7.62 -14.79
C TYR A 36 -6.05 -7.10 -13.92
N LEU A 37 -6.04 -5.79 -13.62
CA LEU A 37 -5.01 -5.19 -12.78
C LEU A 37 -5.05 -5.71 -11.35
N SER A 38 -6.24 -6.00 -10.83
CA SER A 38 -6.43 -6.57 -9.49
C SER A 38 -5.89 -8.00 -9.42
N GLU A 39 -6.13 -8.80 -10.46
CA GLU A 39 -5.57 -10.16 -10.56
C GLU A 39 -4.05 -10.15 -10.71
N LEU A 40 -3.51 -9.20 -11.48
CA LEU A 40 -2.06 -9.03 -11.64
C LEU A 40 -1.35 -8.73 -10.32
N ILE A 41 -2.00 -8.03 -9.38
CA ILE A 41 -1.46 -7.78 -8.03
C ILE A 41 -1.78 -8.92 -7.03
N GLY A 42 -2.38 -10.01 -7.50
CA GLY A 42 -2.65 -11.21 -6.70
C GLY A 42 -3.99 -11.19 -5.95
N LEU A 43 -4.92 -10.29 -6.29
CA LEU A 43 -6.28 -10.31 -5.75
C LEU A 43 -7.19 -11.19 -6.60
N LYS A 44 -8.24 -11.74 -5.98
CA LYS A 44 -9.37 -12.31 -6.72
C LYS A 44 -10.35 -11.19 -7.03
N SER A 45 -10.72 -11.06 -8.29
CA SER A 45 -11.69 -10.09 -8.78
C SER A 45 -12.97 -10.80 -9.23
N GLN A 46 -14.13 -10.24 -8.92
CA GLN A 46 -15.42 -10.77 -9.39
C GLN A 46 -16.36 -9.61 -9.70
N LEU A 47 -16.72 -9.46 -10.98
CA LEU A 47 -17.70 -8.46 -11.41
C LEU A 47 -19.11 -9.01 -11.21
N VAL A 48 -19.94 -8.28 -10.48
CA VAL A 48 -21.32 -8.67 -10.15
C VAL A 48 -22.24 -7.47 -10.29
N ASP A 49 -23.42 -7.68 -10.87
CA ASP A 49 -24.53 -6.73 -10.84
C ASP A 49 -25.32 -6.93 -9.56
N VAL A 50 -25.38 -5.90 -8.72
CA VAL A 50 -26.07 -5.96 -7.43
C VAL A 50 -27.19 -4.93 -7.42
N PRO A 51 -28.42 -5.29 -6.98
CA PRO A 51 -29.47 -4.31 -6.77
C PRO A 51 -28.99 -3.20 -5.82
N ALA A 52 -29.26 -1.94 -6.14
CA ALA A 52 -28.88 -0.77 -5.36
C ALA A 52 -29.22 -0.92 -3.85
N VAL A 53 -30.40 -1.47 -3.56
CA VAL A 53 -30.89 -1.71 -2.19
C VAL A 53 -29.99 -2.68 -1.40
N SER A 54 -29.32 -3.61 -2.08
CA SER A 54 -28.48 -4.65 -1.48
C SER A 54 -27.01 -4.26 -1.33
N ILE A 55 -26.62 -3.04 -1.74
CA ILE A 55 -25.23 -2.58 -1.70
C ILE A 55 -24.65 -2.57 -0.27
N ASN A 56 -25.50 -2.50 0.76
CA ASN A 56 -25.07 -2.58 2.17
C ASN A 56 -24.64 -3.99 2.60
N ARG A 57 -24.91 -5.03 1.81
CA ARG A 57 -24.58 -6.43 2.13
C ARG A 57 -23.44 -7.01 1.31
N ILE A 58 -22.85 -6.21 0.42
CA ILE A 58 -21.76 -6.69 -0.44
C ILE A 58 -20.48 -6.88 0.38
N PRO A 59 -19.64 -7.87 0.03
CA PRO A 59 -18.35 -8.01 0.67
C PRO A 59 -17.44 -6.83 0.27
N THR A 60 -16.81 -6.22 1.27
CA THR A 60 -15.82 -5.15 1.09
C THR A 60 -14.39 -5.68 1.31
N PRO A 61 -13.37 -5.13 0.64
CA PRO A 61 -13.41 -3.97 -0.25
C PRO A 61 -13.98 -4.30 -1.63
N ALA A 62 -14.70 -3.33 -2.21
CA ALA A 62 -15.24 -3.42 -3.55
C ALA A 62 -14.88 -2.16 -4.35
N LEU A 63 -14.92 -2.25 -5.68
CA LEU A 63 -14.64 -1.13 -6.57
C LEU A 63 -15.91 -0.84 -7.37
N ILE A 64 -16.35 0.42 -7.31
CA ILE A 64 -17.61 0.90 -7.87
C ILE A 64 -17.34 2.05 -8.83
N HIS A 65 -18.20 2.21 -9.83
CA HIS A 65 -18.21 3.41 -10.66
C HIS A 65 -18.85 4.55 -9.86
N TYR A 66 -18.21 5.70 -9.79
CA TYR A 66 -18.62 6.85 -9.00
C TYR A 66 -18.36 8.12 -9.81
N ARG A 67 -19.43 8.70 -10.38
CA ARG A 67 -19.37 9.80 -11.36
C ARG A 67 -18.45 9.41 -12.53
N ASP A 68 -17.52 10.27 -12.94
CA ASP A 68 -16.60 10.00 -14.06
C ASP A 68 -15.38 9.11 -13.70
N SER A 69 -15.38 8.48 -12.52
CA SER A 69 -14.21 7.73 -12.05
C SER A 69 -14.59 6.49 -11.24
N PHE A 70 -13.58 5.74 -10.78
CA PHE A 70 -13.78 4.61 -9.90
C PHE A 70 -13.45 4.96 -8.45
N ALA A 71 -14.30 4.52 -7.54
CA ALA A 71 -14.09 4.62 -6.11
C ALA A 71 -13.91 3.24 -5.47
N VAL A 72 -13.09 3.18 -4.42
CA VAL A 72 -12.93 1.98 -3.60
C VAL A 72 -13.89 2.07 -2.42
N LEU A 73 -14.86 1.17 -2.36
CA LEU A 73 -15.74 1.01 -1.21
C LEU A 73 -15.03 0.18 -0.14
N TYR A 74 -14.67 0.83 0.96
CA TYR A 74 -13.93 0.20 2.07
C TYR A 74 -14.83 -0.50 3.07
N ALA A 75 -15.97 0.10 3.39
CA ALA A 75 -16.93 -0.43 4.35
C ALA A 75 -18.31 0.15 4.08
N VAL A 76 -19.35 -0.65 4.31
CA VAL A 76 -20.73 -0.19 4.39
C VAL A 76 -21.30 -0.63 5.72
N ASN A 77 -21.81 0.33 6.48
CA ASN A 77 -22.31 0.15 7.83
C ASN A 77 -23.72 0.75 7.91
N GLY A 78 -24.73 -0.03 7.53
CA GLY A 78 -26.13 0.37 7.64
C GLY A 78 -26.44 1.59 6.77
N LYS A 79 -26.37 2.77 7.39
CA LYS A 79 -26.57 4.06 6.73
C LYS A 79 -25.28 4.72 6.26
N LYS A 80 -24.09 4.32 6.72
CA LYS A 80 -22.83 4.99 6.34
C LYS A 80 -22.01 4.14 5.39
N ALA A 81 -21.43 4.76 4.37
CA ALA A 81 -20.47 4.15 3.46
C ALA A 81 -19.13 4.90 3.51
N VAL A 82 -18.03 4.14 3.50
CA VAL A 82 -16.67 4.67 3.46
C VAL A 82 -16.10 4.46 2.06
N LEU A 83 -15.84 5.55 1.36
CA LEU A 83 -15.42 5.59 -0.03
C LEU A 83 -14.01 6.16 -0.14
N GLY A 84 -13.14 5.48 -0.88
CA GLY A 84 -11.85 6.00 -1.31
C GLY A 84 -11.97 6.52 -2.75
N VAL A 85 -12.16 7.84 -2.89
CA VAL A 85 -12.21 8.51 -4.19
C VAL A 85 -10.81 9.04 -4.53
N PRO A 86 -10.20 8.68 -5.67
CA PRO A 86 -8.83 9.08 -6.00
C PRO A 86 -8.56 10.60 -5.93
N SER A 87 -9.54 11.42 -6.30
CA SER A 87 -9.43 12.89 -6.33
C SER A 87 -9.67 13.58 -4.99
N GLN A 88 -10.44 12.97 -4.08
CA GLN A 88 -10.86 13.59 -2.82
C GLN A 88 -10.31 12.89 -1.57
N GLY A 89 -9.72 11.71 -1.71
CA GLY A 89 -9.27 10.89 -0.59
C GLY A 89 -10.38 10.00 -0.04
N ILE A 90 -10.37 9.80 1.29
CA ILE A 90 -11.36 8.95 1.97
C ILE A 90 -12.53 9.83 2.41
N ILE A 91 -13.73 9.50 1.96
CA ILE A 91 -14.98 10.20 2.22
C ILE A 91 -15.93 9.27 2.99
N ASN A 92 -16.58 9.80 4.00
CA ASN A 92 -17.68 9.13 4.70
C ASN A 92 -19.00 9.73 4.23
N THR A 93 -19.77 8.98 3.44
CA THR A 93 -21.04 9.44 2.86
C THR A 93 -22.19 8.60 3.37
N ASN A 94 -23.40 9.17 3.40
CA ASN A 94 -24.62 8.46 3.74
C ASN A 94 -25.06 7.58 2.56
N LEU A 95 -25.61 6.40 2.81
CA LEU A 95 -25.95 5.45 1.75
C LEU A 95 -26.97 6.02 0.77
N ASP A 96 -27.94 6.79 1.28
CA ASP A 96 -28.96 7.45 0.45
C ASP A 96 -28.32 8.38 -0.59
N LYS A 97 -27.33 9.17 -0.17
CA LYS A 97 -26.57 10.06 -1.07
C LYS A 97 -25.68 9.30 -2.04
N LEU A 98 -25.11 8.17 -1.60
CA LEU A 98 -24.31 7.32 -2.48
C LEU A 98 -25.17 6.73 -3.60
N LEU A 99 -26.38 6.28 -3.27
CA LEU A 99 -27.31 5.69 -4.23
C LEU A 99 -27.74 6.69 -5.31
N GLU A 100 -27.92 7.96 -4.95
CA GLU A 100 -28.21 9.04 -5.91
C GLU A 100 -27.04 9.34 -6.85
N GLU A 101 -25.81 9.13 -6.39
CA GLU A 101 -24.57 9.42 -7.15
C GLU A 101 -24.05 8.22 -7.96
N LEU A 102 -24.64 7.04 -7.76
CA LEU A 102 -24.27 5.83 -8.47
C LEU A 102 -24.97 5.76 -9.82
N GLU A 103 -24.18 5.54 -10.87
CA GLU A 103 -24.73 5.21 -12.17
C GLU A 103 -25.43 3.86 -12.08
N THR A 104 -26.75 3.90 -12.28
CA THR A 104 -27.60 2.73 -12.21
C THR A 104 -28.10 2.41 -13.61
N ASP A 105 -28.04 1.13 -13.99
CA ASP A 105 -28.71 0.64 -15.20
C ASP A 105 -30.24 0.63 -14.96
N GLU A 106 -30.91 1.71 -15.35
CA GLU A 106 -32.39 1.89 -15.30
C GLU A 106 -33.14 0.93 -16.24
N THR A 107 -32.42 0.14 -17.03
CA THR A 107 -32.98 -0.79 -18.03
C THR A 107 -33.70 -1.99 -17.38
N ASN A 108 -33.46 -2.25 -16.10
CA ASN A 108 -34.08 -3.35 -15.34
C ASN A 108 -35.16 -2.82 -14.37
N LEU A 109 -36.13 -3.67 -14.04
CA LEU A 109 -37.23 -3.39 -13.11
C LEU A 109 -36.79 -2.93 -11.71
N GLN A 110 -35.50 -3.12 -11.38
CA GLN A 110 -34.85 -2.63 -10.19
C GLN A 110 -33.50 -1.99 -10.57
N PRO A 111 -33.15 -0.86 -9.95
CA PRO A 111 -31.86 -0.20 -10.14
C PRO A 111 -30.71 -1.15 -9.78
N GLN A 112 -29.88 -1.53 -10.76
CA GLN A 112 -28.70 -2.39 -10.57
C GLN A 112 -27.42 -1.58 -10.71
N VAL A 113 -26.46 -1.89 -9.83
CA VAL A 113 -25.13 -1.27 -9.78
C VAL A 113 -24.09 -2.33 -10.08
N ARG A 114 -23.21 -2.04 -11.04
CA ARG A 114 -22.03 -2.88 -11.30
C ARG A 114 -20.98 -2.69 -10.22
N VAL A 115 -20.61 -3.79 -9.58
CA VAL A 115 -19.63 -3.80 -8.51
C VAL A 115 -18.54 -4.82 -8.81
N LEU A 116 -17.28 -4.40 -8.73
CA LEU A 116 -16.14 -5.31 -8.78
C LEU A 116 -15.72 -5.67 -7.35
N LEU A 117 -16.05 -6.89 -6.92
CA LEU A 117 -15.67 -7.42 -5.62
C LEU A 117 -14.19 -7.81 -5.64
N LEU A 118 -13.46 -7.41 -4.60
CA LEU A 118 -12.02 -7.60 -4.50
C LEU A 118 -11.69 -8.32 -3.19
N SER A 119 -11.03 -9.47 -3.30
CA SER A 119 -10.67 -10.28 -2.13
C SER A 119 -9.22 -10.75 -2.19
N ALA A 120 -8.54 -10.74 -1.05
CA ALA A 120 -7.22 -11.34 -0.94
C ALA A 120 -7.34 -12.88 -0.96
N THR A 121 -6.39 -13.51 -1.63
CA THR A 121 -6.24 -14.97 -1.74
C THR A 121 -5.00 -15.44 -0.98
N LYS A 122 -4.80 -16.76 -0.89
CA LYS A 122 -3.58 -17.35 -0.31
C LYS A 122 -2.31 -16.96 -1.06
N GLU A 123 -2.44 -16.73 -2.37
CA GLU A 123 -1.36 -16.34 -3.28
C GLU A 123 -1.11 -14.82 -3.27
N THR A 124 -1.95 -14.03 -2.57
CA THR A 124 -1.75 -12.59 -2.49
C THR A 124 -0.45 -12.30 -1.74
N PRO A 125 0.53 -11.63 -2.39
CA PRO A 125 1.77 -11.28 -1.73
C PRO A 125 1.45 -10.31 -0.58
N LYS A 126 1.99 -10.60 0.61
CA LYS A 126 1.95 -9.68 1.74
C LYS A 126 3.25 -8.89 1.80
N GLU A 127 3.16 -7.61 2.10
CA GLU A 127 4.36 -6.78 2.24
C GLU A 127 5.28 -7.39 3.31
N ARG A 128 6.48 -7.82 2.88
CA ARG A 128 7.61 -8.10 3.77
C ARG A 128 8.76 -7.10 3.52
N PHE A 129 8.42 -5.89 3.08
CA PHE A 129 9.44 -4.87 2.89
C PHE A 129 9.78 -4.24 4.24
N GLY A 130 11.03 -4.42 4.67
CA GLY A 130 11.56 -3.88 5.91
C GLY A 130 13.01 -4.29 6.10
N LEU A 131 13.67 -3.74 7.14
CA LEU A 131 15.06 -4.08 7.48
C LEU A 131 15.24 -5.60 7.70
N GLY A 132 14.18 -6.33 8.06
CA GLY A 132 14.17 -7.79 8.18
C GLY A 132 14.56 -8.53 6.89
N TRP A 133 14.30 -7.97 5.70
CA TRP A 133 14.79 -8.55 4.43
C TRP A 133 16.30 -8.33 4.24
N PHE A 134 16.89 -7.31 4.84
CA PHE A 134 18.33 -7.02 4.77
C PHE A 134 19.15 -7.86 5.76
N VAL A 135 18.56 -8.23 6.91
CA VAL A 135 19.18 -9.10 7.93
C VAL A 135 19.81 -10.38 7.35
N PRO A 136 19.16 -11.19 6.49
CA PRO A 136 19.79 -12.40 5.94
C PRO A 136 21.02 -12.11 5.08
N TYR A 137 21.03 -11.00 4.32
CA TYR A 137 22.19 -10.61 3.51
C TYR A 137 23.36 -10.16 4.39
N LEU A 138 23.08 -9.36 5.43
CA LEU A 138 24.10 -8.94 6.39
C LEU A 138 24.59 -10.12 7.24
N SER A 139 23.72 -11.11 7.50
CA SER A 139 24.05 -12.32 8.24
C SER A 139 25.20 -13.11 7.63
N ARG A 140 25.33 -13.09 6.29
CA ARG A 140 26.40 -13.78 5.56
C ARG A 140 27.80 -13.24 5.90
N TYR A 141 27.90 -11.98 6.31
CA TYR A 141 29.16 -11.29 6.59
C TYR A 141 29.36 -10.95 8.07
N ARG A 142 28.59 -11.58 8.97
CA ARG A 142 28.65 -11.31 10.42
C ARG A 142 30.06 -11.38 11.00
N ARG A 143 30.86 -12.35 10.57
CA ARG A 143 32.23 -12.52 11.05
C ARG A 143 33.12 -11.32 10.72
N VAL A 144 33.12 -10.90 9.45
CA VAL A 144 33.90 -9.73 8.99
C VAL A 144 33.42 -8.45 9.68
N LEU A 145 32.10 -8.29 9.86
CA LEU A 145 31.53 -7.14 10.58
C LEU A 145 32.00 -7.09 12.05
N ILE A 146 32.04 -8.25 12.72
CA ILE A 146 32.55 -8.34 14.10
C ILE A 146 34.05 -8.05 14.14
N GLU A 147 34.83 -8.59 13.21
CA GLU A 147 36.29 -8.35 13.13
C GLU A 147 36.58 -6.85 12.95
N VAL A 148 35.90 -6.18 12.01
CA VAL A 148 36.03 -4.74 11.81
C VAL A 148 35.55 -3.95 13.03
N PHE A 149 34.45 -4.37 13.67
CA PHE A 149 33.94 -3.72 14.87
C PHE A 149 34.94 -3.79 16.03
N ILE A 150 35.52 -4.97 16.28
CA ILE A 150 36.53 -5.18 17.33
C ILE A 150 37.80 -4.39 17.01
N ALA A 151 38.30 -4.46 15.78
CA ALA A 151 39.47 -3.69 15.37
C ALA A 151 39.24 -2.18 15.55
N SER A 152 38.07 -1.68 15.13
CA SER A 152 37.69 -0.27 15.28
C SER A 152 37.58 0.14 16.74
N PHE A 153 37.08 -0.75 17.61
CA PHE A 153 37.02 -0.51 19.05
C PHE A 153 38.41 -0.30 19.66
N PHE A 154 39.39 -1.15 19.32
CA PHE A 154 40.77 -0.98 19.79
C PHE A 154 41.43 0.28 19.23
N VAL A 155 41.17 0.62 17.96
CA VAL A 155 41.65 1.88 17.36
C VAL A 155 41.08 3.08 18.12
N GLN A 156 39.79 3.05 18.49
CA GLN A 156 39.15 4.10 19.27
C GLN A 156 39.74 4.22 20.67
N LEU A 157 40.05 3.10 21.35
CA LEU A 157 40.72 3.12 22.65
C LEU A 157 42.13 3.72 22.55
N ALA A 158 42.91 3.34 21.54
CA ALA A 158 44.24 3.90 21.30
C ALA A 158 44.16 5.40 20.97
N ALA A 159 43.18 5.82 20.19
CA ALA A 159 42.93 7.23 19.89
C ALA A 159 42.62 8.05 21.16
N LEU A 160 41.94 7.45 22.14
CA LEU A 160 41.64 8.09 23.43
C LEU A 160 42.84 8.11 24.38
N ALA A 161 43.79 7.18 24.24
CA ALA A 161 45.01 7.16 25.04
C ALA A 161 45.92 8.36 24.74
N ASN A 162 45.98 8.80 23.48
CA ASN A 162 46.83 9.92 23.05
C ASN A 162 46.57 11.23 23.83
N PRO A 163 45.33 11.76 23.92
CA PRO A 163 45.07 12.96 24.71
C PRO A 163 45.34 12.78 26.21
N LEU A 164 45.11 11.59 26.76
CA LEU A 164 45.36 11.30 28.18
C LEU A 164 46.86 11.31 28.52
N VAL A 165 47.69 10.76 27.63
CA VAL A 165 49.15 10.80 27.77
C VAL A 165 49.65 12.24 27.71
N ILE A 166 49.15 13.04 26.75
CA ILE A 166 49.52 14.45 26.63
C ILE A 166 49.13 15.22 27.90
N GLN A 167 47.93 14.98 28.45
CA GLN A 167 47.49 15.57 29.72
C GLN A 167 48.45 15.24 30.87
N LEU A 168 48.83 13.96 31.02
CA LEU A 168 49.78 13.55 32.06
C LEU A 168 51.17 14.19 31.90
N ILE A 169 51.65 14.36 30.66
CA ILE A 169 52.94 15.02 30.40
C ILE A 169 52.86 16.50 30.79
N ILE A 170 51.79 17.21 30.39
CA ILE A 170 51.61 18.61 30.76
C ILE A 170 51.58 18.76 32.27
N ASP A 171 50.75 17.96 32.94
CA ASP A 171 50.54 18.05 34.38
C ASP A 171 51.79 17.67 35.18
N LYS A 172 52.61 16.73 34.71
CA LYS A 172 53.80 16.25 35.43
C LYS A 172 55.12 16.92 35.07
N VAL A 173 55.28 17.42 33.84
CA VAL A 173 56.58 17.87 33.33
C VAL A 173 56.67 19.38 33.22
N ILE A 174 55.57 20.07 32.91
CA ILE A 174 55.59 21.52 32.64
C ILE A 174 55.37 22.34 33.93
N VAL A 175 54.84 21.72 34.99
CA VAL A 175 54.56 22.37 36.28
C VAL A 175 55.75 22.25 37.27
N GLN A 176 56.86 21.61 36.87
CA GLN A 176 58.13 21.55 37.62
C GLN A 176 59.19 22.45 36.98
#